data_AF-F7C200-F1
#
_entry.id   AF-F7C200-F1
#
_cell.length_a   1.000
_cell.length_b   1.000
_cell.length_c   1.000
_cell.angle_alpha   90.00
_cell.angle_beta   90.00
_cell.angle_gamma   90.00
#
_symmetry.space_group_name_H-M   'P 1'
#
loop_
_entity.id
_entity.type
_entity.pdbx_description
1 polymer ?
#
loop_
_entity_poly.entity_id
_entity_poly.type
_entity_poly.pdbx_seq_one_letter_code
_entity_poly.pdbx_strand_id
1 'polypeptide(L)'
;MQSERNRTRRTISIMSSPKIASLSWGQMKVQDCSTTYKDCKVWPGGSRSWDWRETGTEHSPGVQPADVEEVAKKGVQTLVIGHGMSEALKVPASTVDYLKKQGINVLVLQTEQAVKEYNALAAQGVRVGGVFHSTC
;
A
#
# COMPACT_ATOMS: atom_id res chain seq x y z
N MET A 1 -29.47 -22.83 -35.74
CA MET A 1 -29.52 -21.87 -34.62
C MET A 1 -29.19 -22.59 -33.32
N GLN A 2 -27.91 -22.74 -32.98
CA GLN A 2 -27.44 -22.80 -31.59
C GLN A 2 -26.03 -22.23 -31.60
N SER A 3 -25.90 -20.98 -31.11
CA SER A 3 -24.62 -20.32 -30.93
C SER A 3 -24.13 -20.63 -29.52
N GLU A 4 -23.19 -21.58 -29.42
CA GLU A 4 -22.44 -21.82 -28.20
C GLU A 4 -21.51 -20.63 -27.95
N ARG A 5 -21.97 -19.73 -27.08
CA ARG A 5 -21.18 -18.61 -26.57
C ARG A 5 -20.09 -19.17 -25.69
N ASN A 6 -18.91 -19.32 -26.28
CA ASN A 6 -17.65 -19.53 -25.58
C ASN A 6 -17.40 -18.34 -24.64
N ARG A 7 -17.79 -18.48 -23.38
CA ARG A 7 -17.55 -17.48 -22.33
C ARG A 7 -16.10 -17.65 -21.90
N THR A 8 -15.22 -16.85 -22.48
CA THR A 8 -13.80 -16.77 -22.09
C THR A 8 -13.74 -16.52 -20.58
N ARG A 9 -13.38 -17.54 -19.80
CA ARG A 9 -13.01 -17.36 -18.40
C ARG A 9 -11.78 -16.45 -18.42
N ARG A 10 -11.96 -15.16 -18.14
CA ARG A 10 -10.84 -14.31 -17.75
C ARG A 10 -10.27 -14.93 -16.48
N THR A 11 -9.16 -15.63 -16.62
CA THR A 11 -8.26 -15.89 -15.49
C THR A 11 -7.90 -14.52 -14.94
N ILE A 12 -8.52 -14.14 -13.82
CA ILE A 12 -8.04 -13.03 -13.01
C ILE A 12 -6.66 -13.52 -12.55
N SER A 13 -5.61 -13.10 -13.24
CA SER A 13 -4.25 -13.23 -12.72
C SER A 13 -4.28 -12.52 -11.38
N ILE A 14 -4.25 -13.28 -10.30
CA ILE A 14 -4.21 -12.74 -8.94
C ILE A 14 -2.81 -12.17 -8.81
N MET A 15 -2.64 -10.92 -9.23
CA MET A 15 -1.33 -10.27 -9.16
C MET A 15 -0.89 -10.26 -7.70
N SER A 16 0.34 -10.70 -7.43
CA SER A 16 0.91 -10.72 -6.09
C SER A 16 1.29 -9.31 -5.63
N SER A 17 1.37 -9.12 -4.32
CA SER A 17 1.95 -7.91 -3.72
C SER A 17 3.46 -7.92 -3.96
N PRO A 18 4.03 -6.95 -4.69
CA PRO A 18 5.46 -6.91 -4.94
C PRO A 18 6.20 -6.58 -3.64
N LYS A 19 7.37 -7.17 -3.43
CA LYS A 19 8.19 -6.88 -2.24
C LYS A 19 8.80 -5.49 -2.33
N ILE A 20 8.99 -4.84 -1.19
CA ILE A 20 9.84 -3.66 -1.08
C ILE A 20 11.28 -4.17 -1.00
N ALA A 21 12.05 -3.92 -2.06
CA ALA A 21 13.39 -4.48 -2.26
C ALA A 21 14.45 -3.76 -1.41
N SER A 22 14.29 -2.44 -1.20
CA SER A 22 15.19 -1.67 -0.34
C SER A 22 14.48 -0.45 0.23
N LEU A 23 14.91 -0.06 1.43
CA LEU A 23 14.50 1.14 2.16
C LEU A 23 15.77 1.83 2.69
N SER A 24 15.86 3.14 2.49
CA SER A 24 16.80 4.03 3.18
C SER A 24 16.16 5.41 3.34
N TRP A 25 16.84 6.33 4.01
CA TRP A 25 16.30 7.68 4.24
C TRP A 25 15.97 8.40 2.93
N GLY A 26 14.69 8.72 2.72
CA GLY A 26 14.23 9.42 1.52
C GLY A 26 14.27 8.58 0.24
N GLN A 27 14.44 7.25 0.33
CA GLN A 27 14.54 6.38 -0.83
C GLN A 27 13.93 5.00 -0.60
N MET A 28 13.08 4.56 -1.52
CA MET A 28 12.47 3.23 -1.54
C MET A 28 12.52 2.63 -2.95
N LYS A 29 12.68 1.31 -3.02
CA LYS A 29 12.58 0.54 -4.28
C LYS A 29 11.65 -0.63 -4.10
N VAL A 30 10.81 -0.86 -5.10
CA VAL A 30 9.88 -2.01 -5.17
C VAL A 30 10.43 -3.01 -6.18
N GLN A 31 10.35 -4.29 -5.85
CA GLN A 31 10.82 -5.37 -6.72
C GLN A 31 10.12 -5.30 -8.08
N ASP A 32 10.88 -5.55 -9.14
CA ASP A 32 10.42 -5.53 -10.54
C ASP A 32 9.86 -4.17 -11.01
N CYS A 33 10.15 -3.10 -10.27
CA CYS A 33 9.86 -1.72 -10.64
C CYS A 33 11.16 -0.94 -10.87
N SER A 34 11.28 -0.27 -12.02
CA SER A 34 12.44 0.57 -12.34
C SER A 34 12.44 1.92 -11.61
N THR A 35 11.29 2.32 -11.05
CA THR A 35 11.15 3.59 -10.35
C THR A 35 11.76 3.53 -8.95
N THR A 36 12.58 4.53 -8.63
CA THR A 36 13.00 4.80 -7.26
C THR A 36 12.08 5.87 -6.69
N TYR A 37 11.52 5.60 -5.51
CA TYR A 37 10.56 6.47 -4.84
C TYR A 37 11.22 7.19 -3.69
N LYS A 38 10.71 8.38 -3.33
CA LYS A 38 10.92 8.92 -1.99
C LYS A 38 9.97 8.20 -1.03
N ASP A 39 8.67 8.42 -1.23
CA ASP A 39 7.59 7.74 -0.54
C ASP A 39 6.78 6.96 -1.57
N CYS A 40 6.20 5.81 -1.19
CA CYS A 40 5.47 4.99 -2.14
C CYS A 40 4.18 4.42 -1.59
N LYS A 41 3.27 4.17 -2.52
CA LYS A 41 2.06 3.35 -2.37
C LYS A 41 2.30 2.04 -3.12
N VAL A 42 1.91 0.92 -2.54
CA VAL A 42 2.13 -0.42 -3.12
C VAL A 42 0.91 -1.31 -2.88
N TRP A 43 0.62 -2.19 -3.83
CA TRP A 43 -0.55 -3.06 -3.80
C TRP A 43 -0.34 -4.30 -4.69
N PRO A 44 -1.23 -5.31 -4.63
CA PRO A 44 -1.19 -6.46 -5.51
C PRO A 44 -1.15 -6.06 -6.99
N GLY A 45 0.01 -6.26 -7.64
CA GLY A 45 0.24 -5.92 -9.04
C GLY A 45 0.84 -4.54 -9.33
N GLY A 46 1.30 -3.77 -8.35
CA GLY A 46 2.09 -2.58 -8.66
C GLY A 46 2.37 -1.64 -7.50
N SER A 47 2.99 -0.51 -7.86
CA SER A 47 3.35 0.58 -6.96
C SER A 47 3.32 1.92 -7.67
N ARG A 48 3.23 3.01 -6.91
CA ARG A 48 3.46 4.37 -7.40
C ARG A 48 4.06 5.27 -6.32
N SER A 49 4.52 6.45 -6.72
CA SER A 49 4.93 7.50 -5.79
C SER A 49 3.77 7.95 -4.91
N TRP A 50 4.04 8.16 -3.63
CA TRP A 50 3.12 8.86 -2.74
C TRP A 50 3.52 10.33 -2.68
N ASP A 51 2.77 11.18 -3.40
CA ASP A 51 2.92 12.63 -3.30
C ASP A 51 1.81 13.19 -2.41
N TRP A 52 2.20 13.75 -1.26
CA TRP A 52 1.28 14.32 -0.29
C TRP A 52 0.49 15.53 -0.83
N ARG A 53 1.00 16.18 -1.88
CA ARG A 53 0.32 17.31 -2.54
C ARG A 53 -0.99 16.91 -3.22
N GLU A 54 -1.16 15.62 -3.54
CA GLU A 54 -2.39 15.11 -4.14
C GLU A 54 -3.57 15.13 -3.17
N THR A 55 -3.30 15.07 -1.86
CA THR A 55 -4.31 14.85 -0.81
C THR A 55 -4.28 15.92 0.29
N GLY A 56 -3.29 16.82 0.25
CA GLY A 56 -3.09 17.81 1.30
C GLY A 56 -2.50 17.21 2.59
N THR A 57 -1.79 16.09 2.48
CA THR A 57 -1.17 15.44 3.64
C THR A 57 0.01 16.25 4.14
N GLU A 58 0.06 16.40 5.45
CA GLU A 58 1.15 17.01 6.21
C GLU A 58 1.42 16.11 7.43
N HIS A 59 2.50 16.35 8.18
CA HIS A 59 2.78 15.60 9.42
C HIS A 59 1.59 15.61 10.40
N SER A 60 0.84 16.70 10.43
CA SER A 60 -0.43 16.85 11.14
C SER A 60 -1.42 17.60 10.23
N PRO A 61 -2.63 17.09 9.98
CA PRO A 61 -3.29 16.01 10.71
C PRO A 61 -2.76 14.60 10.39
N GLY A 62 -1.95 14.43 9.34
CA GLY A 62 -1.34 13.14 9.00
C GLY A 62 -1.97 12.48 7.78
N VAL A 63 -1.81 11.16 7.68
CA VAL A 63 -2.29 10.34 6.55
C VAL A 63 -3.80 10.48 6.37
N GLN A 64 -4.25 10.87 5.18
CA GLN A 64 -5.66 11.06 4.86
C GLN A 64 -6.31 9.77 4.32
N PRO A 65 -7.64 9.60 4.44
CA PRO A 65 -8.35 8.53 3.76
C PRO A 65 -8.08 8.51 2.24
N ALA A 66 -7.92 9.68 1.62
CA ALA A 66 -7.59 9.83 0.21
C ALA A 66 -6.20 9.26 -0.15
N ASP A 67 -5.26 9.21 0.79
CA ASP A 67 -3.94 8.60 0.53
C ASP A 67 -4.04 7.10 0.31
N VAL A 68 -4.90 6.44 1.09
CA VAL A 68 -5.03 4.98 1.17
C VAL A 68 -6.19 4.44 0.32
N GLU A 69 -7.11 5.29 -0.11
CA GLU A 69 -8.31 4.91 -0.88
C GLU A 69 -7.95 4.13 -2.15
N GLU A 70 -6.94 4.57 -2.89
CA GLU A 70 -6.55 3.87 -4.11
C GLU A 70 -6.03 2.47 -3.84
N VAL A 71 -5.32 2.27 -2.73
CA VAL A 71 -4.73 0.99 -2.32
C VAL A 71 -5.86 0.07 -1.86
N ALA A 72 -6.80 0.59 -1.09
CA ALA A 72 -8.01 -0.11 -0.67
C ALA A 72 -8.82 -0.63 -1.89
N LYS A 73 -8.99 0.20 -2.93
CA LYS A 73 -9.70 -0.15 -4.17
C LYS A 73 -9.01 -1.25 -4.99
N LYS A 74 -7.76 -1.62 -4.70
CA LYS A 74 -7.05 -2.76 -5.33
C LYS A 74 -7.42 -4.11 -4.72
N GLY A 75 -8.33 -4.14 -3.74
CA GLY A 75 -8.83 -5.35 -3.11
C GLY A 75 -7.79 -6.01 -2.23
N VAL A 76 -7.18 -5.22 -1.34
CA VAL A 76 -6.23 -5.70 -0.33
C VAL A 76 -6.97 -6.28 0.89
N GLN A 77 -6.40 -7.28 1.53
CA GLN A 77 -6.88 -7.83 2.80
C GLN A 77 -6.27 -7.10 4.00
N THR A 78 -5.01 -6.68 3.86
CA THR A 78 -4.26 -5.95 4.89
C THR A 78 -3.62 -4.73 4.25
N LEU A 79 -3.67 -3.58 4.94
CA LEU A 79 -2.99 -2.35 4.56
C LEU A 79 -2.01 -1.95 5.67
N VAL A 80 -0.74 -1.82 5.29
CA VAL A 80 0.33 -1.38 6.19
C VAL A 80 0.62 0.11 5.95
N ILE A 81 0.64 0.90 7.03
CA ILE A 81 0.97 2.32 7.00
C ILE A 81 2.32 2.49 7.70
N GLY A 82 3.37 2.74 6.92
CA GLY A 82 4.68 3.17 7.41
C GLY A 82 4.69 4.67 7.61
N HIS A 83 4.57 5.14 8.84
CA HIS A 83 4.36 6.56 9.16
C HIS A 83 5.64 7.30 9.56
N GLY A 84 6.74 6.93 8.92
CA GLY A 84 8.04 7.56 9.08
C GLY A 84 9.02 6.75 9.92
N MET A 85 10.29 7.07 9.75
CA MET A 85 11.44 6.52 10.46
C MET A 85 11.42 6.89 11.95
N SER A 86 10.87 8.07 12.26
CA SER A 86 10.75 8.62 13.62
C SER A 86 9.29 8.80 14.05
N GLU A 87 8.34 8.20 13.32
CA GLU A 87 6.92 8.19 13.66
C GLU A 87 6.27 9.59 13.71
N ALA A 88 6.87 10.59 13.04
CA ALA A 88 6.41 11.96 13.12
C ALA A 88 5.15 12.22 12.29
N LEU A 89 4.95 11.47 11.20
CA LEU A 89 3.71 11.51 10.42
C LEU A 89 2.58 10.89 11.24
N LYS A 90 1.54 11.68 11.52
CA LYS A 90 0.36 11.18 12.26
C LYS A 90 -0.50 10.27 11.39
N VAL A 91 -1.23 9.38 12.05
CA VAL A 91 -2.25 8.55 11.42
C VAL A 91 -3.55 8.74 12.19
N PRO A 92 -4.45 9.62 11.70
CA PRO A 92 -5.76 9.83 12.30
C PRO A 92 -6.57 8.54 12.45
N ALA A 93 -7.33 8.44 13.55
CA ALA A 93 -8.30 7.36 13.72
C ALA A 93 -9.31 7.30 12.57
N SER A 94 -9.71 8.44 12.00
CA SER A 94 -10.62 8.50 10.84
C SER A 94 -10.10 7.73 9.62
N THR A 95 -8.79 7.75 9.36
CA THR A 95 -8.14 7.01 8.27
C THR A 95 -8.14 5.51 8.55
N VAL A 96 -7.86 5.12 9.80
CA VAL A 96 -7.91 3.71 10.24
C VAL A 96 -9.35 3.17 10.16
N ASP A 97 -10.31 3.93 10.66
CA ASP A 97 -11.73 3.56 10.66
C ASP A 97 -12.30 3.47 9.24
N TYR A 98 -11.87 4.35 8.33
CA TYR A 98 -12.22 4.29 6.91
C TYR A 98 -11.82 2.94 6.28
N LEU A 99 -10.63 2.43 6.60
CA LEU A 99 -10.15 1.13 6.11
C LEU A 99 -10.87 -0.03 6.80
N LYS A 100 -11.03 0.02 8.13
CA LYS A 100 -11.73 -1.03 8.90
C LYS A 100 -13.19 -1.20 8.47
N LYS A 101 -13.89 -0.10 8.15
CA LYS A 101 -15.27 -0.13 7.62
C LYS A 101 -15.39 -0.90 6.29
N GLN A 102 -14.28 -1.04 5.56
CA GLN A 102 -14.21 -1.81 4.32
C GLN A 102 -13.75 -3.27 4.55
N GLY A 103 -13.60 -3.69 5.82
CA GLY A 103 -13.13 -5.02 6.18
C GLY A 103 -11.63 -5.23 5.98
N ILE A 104 -10.84 -4.15 5.89
CA ILE A 104 -9.39 -4.21 5.71
C ILE A 104 -8.70 -4.22 7.08
N ASN A 105 -7.78 -5.17 7.28
CA ASN A 105 -6.89 -5.17 8.45
C ASN A 105 -5.86 -4.05 8.30
N VAL A 106 -5.65 -3.25 9.34
CA VAL A 106 -4.74 -2.09 9.30
C VAL A 106 -3.60 -2.28 10.29
N LEU A 107 -2.37 -2.13 9.80
CA LEU A 107 -1.16 -2.10 10.62
C LEU A 107 -0.52 -0.73 10.49
N VAL A 108 -0.33 -0.02 11.60
CA VAL A 108 0.35 1.28 11.66
C VAL A 108 1.66 1.08 12.41
N LEU A 109 2.78 1.29 11.74
CA LEU A 109 4.11 0.93 12.24
C LEU A 109 5.15 1.98 11.80
N GLN A 110 6.23 2.10 12.56
CA GLN A 110 7.47 2.74 12.10
C GLN A 110 7.93 2.12 10.77
N THR A 111 8.43 2.92 9.83
CA THR A 111 8.59 2.50 8.43
C THR A 111 9.47 1.27 8.22
N GLU A 112 10.54 1.06 8.98
CA GLU A 112 11.39 -0.14 8.83
C GLU A 112 10.64 -1.41 9.27
N GLN A 113 9.90 -1.32 10.38
CA GLN A 113 9.04 -2.41 10.85
C GLN A 113 7.88 -2.65 9.87
N ALA A 114 7.30 -1.57 9.34
CA ALA A 114 6.24 -1.61 8.34
C ALA A 114 6.70 -2.37 7.08
N VAL A 115 7.90 -2.07 6.57
CA VAL A 115 8.47 -2.75 5.40
C VAL A 115 8.73 -4.23 5.69
N LYS A 116 9.27 -4.56 6.87
CA LYS A 116 9.50 -5.95 7.28
C LYS A 116 8.19 -6.75 7.33
N GLU A 117 7.17 -6.18 7.96
CA GLU A 117 5.86 -6.82 8.11
C GLU A 117 5.14 -6.96 6.77
N TYR A 118 5.15 -5.91 5.95
CA TYR A 118 4.63 -5.93 4.59
C TYR A 118 5.26 -7.05 3.75
N ASN A 119 6.60 -7.17 3.77
CA ASN A 119 7.32 -8.19 3.01
C ASN A 119 7.04 -9.61 3.53
N ALA A 120 6.86 -9.78 4.84
CA ALA A 120 6.47 -11.05 5.43
C ALA A 120 5.07 -11.49 4.96
N LEU A 121 4.09 -10.58 5.00
CA LEU A 121 2.73 -10.81 4.51
C LEU A 121 2.70 -11.12 3.00
N ALA A 122 3.45 -10.34 2.21
CA ALA A 122 3.57 -10.55 0.77
C ALA A 122 4.18 -11.94 0.45
N ALA A 123 5.20 -12.37 1.20
CA ALA A 123 5.82 -13.69 1.05
C ALA A 123 4.86 -14.84 1.40
N GLN A 124 3.89 -14.61 2.29
CA GLN A 124 2.83 -15.56 2.63
C GLN A 124 1.68 -15.59 1.59
N GLY A 125 1.74 -14.76 0.55
CA GLY A 125 0.68 -14.66 -0.46
C GLY A 125 -0.54 -13.86 0.00
N VAL A 126 -0.46 -13.15 1.13
CA VAL A 126 -1.50 -12.22 1.56
C VAL A 126 -1.60 -11.10 0.53
N ARG A 127 -2.82 -10.70 0.19
CA ARG A 127 -3.09 -9.53 -0.65
C ARG A 127 -2.85 -8.26 0.16
N VAL A 128 -1.59 -7.95 0.43
CA VAL A 128 -1.17 -6.81 1.23
C VAL A 128 -0.92 -5.59 0.35
N GLY A 129 -1.36 -4.42 0.79
CA GLY A 129 -0.94 -3.13 0.24
C GLY A 129 -0.38 -2.24 1.34
N GLY A 130 0.08 -1.06 0.96
CA GLY A 130 0.53 -0.09 1.95
C GLY A 130 0.91 1.26 1.38
N VAL A 131 1.10 2.21 2.29
CA VAL A 131 1.67 3.53 2.03
C VAL A 131 2.84 3.72 3.00
N PHE A 132 3.97 4.20 2.50
CA PHE A 132 5.23 4.24 3.25
C PHE A 132 5.89 5.60 3.11
N HIS A 133 6.14 6.25 4.24
CA HIS A 133 6.93 7.46 4.34
C HIS A 133 8.37 7.13 4.76
N SER A 134 9.36 7.51 3.98
CA SER A 134 10.76 7.10 4.19
C SER A 134 11.65 8.11 4.92
N THR A 135 11.06 9.19 5.45
CA THR A 135 11.77 10.18 6.29
C THR A 135 11.10 10.28 7.67
N CYS A 136 10.98 11.45 8.30
CA CYS A 136 10.39 11.58 9.65
C CYS A 136 8.88 11.44 9.67
#